data_AF-A0A7V0U0K5-F1
#
_entry.id   AF-A0A7V0U0K5-F1
#
_cell.length_a   1.000
_cell.length_b   1.000
_cell.length_c   1.000
_cell.angle_alpha   90.00
_cell.angle_beta   90.00
_cell.angle_gamma   90.00
#
_symmetry.space_group_name_H-M   'P 1'
#
loop_
_entity.id
_entity.type
_entity.pdbx_description
1 polymer ?
#
loop_
_entity_poly.entity_id
_entity_poly.type
_entity_poly.pdbx_seq_one_letter_code
_entity_poly.pdbx_strand_id
1 'polypeptide(L)'
;MLDGGWPAWLEKGLSSEILPPGFSVAGGAFEAAPEARLVVDAETVSAGLAGTELTLVDCRSDDTLPKNYWNICPDQYLLPGIAYMGVTTDTTVVVYGADVTAAARLAWVLMYAGVEDVRLLNGGFKAWQEADYAGQAGAVMRTPASWFGRDEPLHPEYLVGSDYIREVVAGLHPNAVIADIRTRDEYLGCTAPYDYI
;
A
#
# COMPACT_ATOMS: atom_id res chain seq x y z
N MET A 1 -1.47 -24.27 3.92
CA MET A 1 -2.93 -24.49 3.80
C MET A 1 -3.34 -25.59 4.76
N LEU A 2 -4.48 -25.43 5.43
CA LEU A 2 -5.03 -26.41 6.37
C LEU A 2 -6.00 -27.33 5.63
N ASP A 3 -5.80 -28.65 5.71
CA ASP A 3 -6.64 -29.64 5.02
C ASP A 3 -8.07 -29.65 5.58
N GLY A 4 -9.05 -29.36 4.72
CA GLY A 4 -10.47 -29.17 5.09
C GLY A 4 -10.83 -27.81 5.68
N GLY A 5 -9.87 -26.88 5.80
CA GLY A 5 -10.09 -25.49 6.21
C GLY A 5 -10.76 -25.32 7.58
N TRP A 6 -11.38 -24.15 7.77
CA TRP A 6 -12.10 -23.80 9.00
C TRP A 6 -13.22 -24.79 9.39
N PRO A 7 -14.03 -25.32 8.44
CA PRO A 7 -15.06 -26.31 8.78
C PRO A 7 -14.49 -27.58 9.41
N ALA A 8 -13.42 -28.16 8.84
CA ALA A 8 -12.79 -29.37 9.39
C ALA A 8 -12.07 -29.13 10.73
N TRP A 9 -11.62 -27.90 10.98
CA TRP A 9 -11.06 -27.48 12.28
C TRP A 9 -12.12 -27.52 13.39
N LEU A 10 -13.31 -26.96 13.12
CA LEU A 10 -14.44 -26.98 14.06
C LEU A 10 -14.98 -28.40 14.28
N GLU A 11 -15.05 -29.21 13.24
CA GLU A 11 -15.56 -30.60 13.30
C GLU A 11 -14.69 -31.50 14.20
N LYS A 12 -13.40 -31.16 14.35
CA LYS A 12 -12.46 -31.82 15.26
C LYS A 12 -12.54 -31.31 16.71
N GLY A 13 -13.46 -30.39 17.00
CA GLY A 13 -13.63 -29.79 18.33
C GLY A 13 -12.43 -28.94 18.75
N LEU A 14 -11.61 -28.47 17.80
CA LEU A 14 -10.46 -27.63 18.09
C LEU A 14 -10.94 -26.22 18.44
N SER A 15 -10.34 -25.66 19.48
CA SER A 15 -10.68 -24.34 19.98
C SER A 15 -10.54 -23.29 18.89
N SER A 16 -11.51 -22.38 18.84
CA SER A 16 -11.42 -21.13 18.09
C SER A 16 -10.69 -20.06 18.89
N GLU A 17 -9.88 -20.44 19.90
CA GLU A 17 -9.28 -19.51 20.86
C GLU A 17 -8.65 -18.34 20.12
N ILE A 18 -9.33 -17.19 20.28
CA ILE A 18 -9.06 -15.95 19.56
C ILE A 18 -7.68 -15.41 19.99
N LEU A 19 -7.18 -15.89 21.13
CA LEU A 19 -5.89 -15.57 21.73
C LEU A 19 -5.36 -16.82 22.48
N PRO A 20 -4.06 -17.12 22.44
CA PRO A 20 -3.47 -18.21 23.23
C PRO A 20 -3.80 -18.05 24.73
N PRO A 21 -3.95 -19.15 25.50
CA PRO A 21 -4.11 -19.06 26.95
C PRO A 21 -2.99 -18.23 27.58
N GLY A 22 -3.35 -17.14 28.28
CA GLY A 22 -2.41 -16.20 28.89
C GLY A 22 -2.08 -14.96 28.04
N PHE A 23 -2.63 -14.83 26.83
CA PHE A 23 -2.42 -13.67 25.98
C PHE A 23 -3.49 -12.59 26.27
N SER A 24 -3.10 -11.55 27.00
CA SER A 24 -3.89 -10.33 27.21
C SER A 24 -3.23 -9.22 26.39
N VAL A 25 -3.93 -8.70 25.37
CA VAL A 25 -3.50 -7.46 24.73
C VAL A 25 -4.07 -6.33 25.59
N ALA A 26 -3.26 -5.78 26.49
CA ALA A 26 -3.58 -4.48 27.07
C ALA A 26 -3.62 -3.48 25.90
N GLY A 27 -4.79 -2.90 25.63
CA GLY A 27 -4.91 -1.89 24.58
C GLY A 27 -3.93 -0.76 24.84
N GLY A 28 -3.07 -0.47 23.86
CA GLY A 28 -2.21 0.70 23.88
C GLY A 28 -2.95 1.93 23.36
N ALA A 29 -2.47 3.12 23.76
CA ALA A 29 -2.80 4.35 23.05
C ALA A 29 -1.74 4.57 21.96
N PHE A 30 -2.19 4.90 20.74
CA PHE A 30 -1.32 5.33 19.65
C PHE A 30 -1.78 6.72 19.21
N GLU A 31 -0.87 7.69 19.23
CA GLU A 31 -1.09 9.00 18.63
C GLU A 31 -0.47 8.99 17.24
N ALA A 32 -1.32 9.06 16.22
CA ALA A 32 -0.85 9.12 14.84
C ALA A 32 -0.24 10.51 14.57
N ALA A 33 1.00 10.52 14.08
CA ALA A 33 1.65 11.71 13.54
C ALA A 33 1.77 11.55 12.01
N PRO A 34 0.70 11.82 11.24
CA PRO A 34 0.74 11.66 9.80
C PRO A 34 1.75 12.61 9.17
N GLU A 35 2.55 12.10 8.23
CA GLU A 35 3.48 12.93 7.47
C GLU A 35 2.71 13.80 6.47
N ALA A 36 2.56 15.08 6.78
CA ALA A 36 1.80 16.03 5.96
C ALA A 36 2.29 16.10 4.51
N ARG A 37 3.59 15.88 4.25
CA ARG A 37 4.18 15.87 2.90
C ARG A 37 3.59 14.79 1.99
N LEU A 38 3.06 13.69 2.56
CA LEU A 38 2.54 12.56 1.79
C LEU A 38 1.17 12.85 1.19
N VAL A 39 0.55 14.00 1.49
CA VAL A 39 -0.79 14.35 1.02
C VAL A 39 -0.73 15.71 0.34
N VAL A 40 -1.34 15.82 -0.83
CA VAL A 40 -1.43 17.06 -1.61
C VAL A 40 -2.87 17.29 -2.06
N ASP A 41 -3.34 18.53 -2.05
CA ASP A 41 -4.69 18.88 -2.49
C ASP A 41 -4.78 19.07 -4.03
N ALA A 42 -6.01 19.12 -4.53
CA ALA A 42 -6.27 19.25 -5.96
C ALA A 42 -5.80 20.60 -6.52
N GLU A 43 -5.86 21.68 -5.73
CA GLU A 43 -5.41 23.01 -6.14
C GLU A 43 -3.91 23.04 -6.44
N THR A 44 -3.11 22.50 -5.52
CA THR A 44 -1.65 22.41 -5.66
C THR A 44 -1.27 21.53 -6.86
N VAL A 45 -1.94 20.39 -7.03
CA VAL A 45 -1.69 19.51 -8.19
C VAL A 45 -2.05 20.20 -9.51
N SER A 46 -3.19 20.91 -9.55
CA SER A 46 -3.63 21.66 -10.73
C SER A 46 -2.65 22.77 -11.12
N ALA A 47 -2.12 23.50 -10.13
CA ALA A 47 -1.08 24.50 -10.36
C ALA A 47 0.22 23.88 -10.89
N GLY A 48 0.63 22.72 -10.35
CA GLY A 48 1.86 22.02 -10.74
C GLY A 48 1.81 21.36 -12.12
N LEU A 49 0.61 20.98 -12.60
CA LEU A 49 0.40 20.42 -13.94
C LEU A 49 0.85 21.36 -15.07
N ALA A 50 0.77 22.68 -14.86
CA ALA A 50 1.21 23.67 -15.84
C ALA A 50 2.73 23.73 -16.02
N GLY A 51 3.51 23.27 -15.02
CA GLY A 51 4.96 23.44 -14.94
C GLY A 51 5.80 22.21 -15.28
N THR A 52 5.21 21.05 -15.58
CA THR A 52 5.90 19.74 -15.72
C THR A 52 6.67 19.27 -14.48
N GLU A 53 6.39 19.85 -13.31
CA GLU A 53 7.16 19.60 -12.08
C GLU A 53 6.75 18.32 -11.34
N LEU A 54 5.69 17.64 -11.80
CA LEU A 54 5.16 16.43 -11.18
C LEU A 54 4.68 15.41 -12.21
N THR A 55 4.78 14.13 -11.84
CA THR A 55 4.19 13.01 -12.56
C THR A 55 2.95 12.53 -11.82
N LEU A 56 1.80 12.54 -12.50
CA LEU A 56 0.55 11.96 -11.98
C LEU A 56 0.44 10.50 -12.38
N VAL A 57 0.24 9.64 -11.39
CA VAL A 57 0.03 8.20 -11.59
C VAL A 57 -1.37 7.82 -11.16
N ASP A 58 -2.19 7.52 -12.16
CA ASP A 58 -3.55 7.01 -11.98
C ASP A 58 -3.53 5.49 -11.74
N CYS A 59 -4.01 5.06 -10.58
CA CYS A 59 -4.14 3.65 -10.23
C CYS A 59 -5.58 3.12 -10.36
N ARG A 60 -6.47 3.84 -11.04
CA ARG A 60 -7.78 3.29 -11.46
C ARG A 60 -7.53 2.20 -12.50
N SER A 61 -8.14 1.03 -12.29
CA SER A 61 -8.02 -0.09 -13.21
C SER A 61 -9.04 0.02 -14.34
N ASP A 62 -8.62 -0.46 -15.52
CA ASP A 62 -9.50 -1.01 -16.54
C ASP A 62 -9.53 -2.55 -16.35
N ASP A 63 -9.71 -3.07 -15.13
CA ASP A 63 -9.95 -4.46 -14.71
C ASP A 63 -9.38 -5.67 -15.52
N THR A 64 -8.29 -5.50 -16.28
CA THR A 64 -7.78 -6.53 -17.21
C THR A 64 -6.51 -7.23 -16.74
N LEU A 65 -5.92 -6.79 -15.61
CA LEU A 65 -4.79 -7.49 -15.03
C LEU A 65 -5.28 -8.76 -14.31
N PRO A 66 -4.65 -9.93 -14.54
CA PRO A 66 -5.01 -11.16 -13.85
C PRO A 66 -4.99 -10.94 -12.33
N LYS A 67 -6.08 -11.34 -11.65
CA LYS A 67 -6.14 -11.45 -10.19
C LYS A 67 -4.96 -12.31 -9.75
N ASN A 68 -3.93 -11.71 -9.13
CA ASN A 68 -2.82 -12.32 -8.36
C ASN A 68 -1.62 -11.35 -8.15
N TYR A 69 -1.63 -10.13 -8.69
CA TYR A 69 -0.57 -9.13 -8.46
C TYR A 69 -0.74 -8.32 -7.17
N TRP A 70 -1.23 -8.94 -6.10
CA TRP A 70 -1.33 -8.26 -4.80
C TRP A 70 0.02 -8.19 -4.09
N ASN A 71 1.02 -8.97 -4.49
CA ASN A 71 2.37 -8.91 -3.93
C ASN A 71 3.23 -7.86 -4.64
N ILE A 72 4.22 -7.33 -3.94
CA ILE A 72 5.28 -6.51 -4.55
C ILE A 72 5.98 -7.39 -5.58
N CYS A 73 6.20 -6.86 -6.78
CA CYS A 73 6.96 -7.54 -7.80
C CYS A 73 8.39 -7.78 -7.29
N PRO A 74 9.04 -8.93 -7.58
CA PRO A 74 10.44 -9.12 -7.23
C PRO A 74 11.30 -7.93 -7.67
N ASP A 75 12.28 -7.53 -6.86
CA ASP A 75 13.05 -6.28 -7.05
C ASP A 75 13.64 -6.15 -8.47
N GLN A 76 14.08 -7.27 -9.06
CA GLN A 76 14.62 -7.35 -10.42
C GLN A 76 13.65 -6.88 -11.52
N TYR A 77 12.34 -6.87 -11.24
CA TYR A 77 11.29 -6.39 -12.15
C TYR A 77 10.66 -5.09 -11.65
N LEU A 78 10.75 -4.81 -10.35
CA LEU A 78 10.13 -3.65 -9.73
C LEU A 78 10.73 -2.35 -10.27
N LEU A 79 12.04 -2.15 -10.15
CA LEU A 79 12.69 -0.89 -10.55
C LEU A 79 12.60 -0.65 -12.06
N PRO A 80 12.82 -1.65 -12.95
CA PRO A 80 12.56 -1.48 -14.38
C PRO A 80 11.09 -1.16 -14.69
N GLY A 81 10.15 -1.73 -13.94
CA GLY A 81 8.72 -1.44 -14.08
C GLY A 81 8.39 0.01 -13.71
N ILE A 82 9.00 0.55 -12.65
CA ILE A 82 8.86 1.96 -12.26
C ILE A 82 9.49 2.88 -13.31
N ALA A 83 10.71 2.58 -13.77
CA ALA A 83 11.36 3.31 -14.85
C ALA A 83 10.54 3.30 -16.14
N TYR A 84 9.89 2.17 -16.47
CA TYR A 84 8.98 2.07 -17.62
C TYR A 84 7.77 3.02 -17.53
N MET A 85 7.37 3.42 -16.32
CA MET A 85 6.34 4.45 -16.14
C MET A 85 6.86 5.88 -16.37
N GLY A 86 8.17 6.06 -16.55
CA GLY A 86 8.82 7.37 -16.62
C GLY A 86 9.20 7.94 -15.25
N VAL A 87 9.16 7.12 -14.21
CA VAL A 87 9.47 7.54 -12.83
C VAL A 87 10.88 7.10 -12.45
N THR A 88 11.65 8.03 -11.89
CA THR A 88 12.99 7.85 -11.34
C THR A 88 13.02 8.29 -9.88
N THR A 89 14.15 8.11 -9.19
CA THR A 89 14.31 8.47 -7.78
C THR A 89 14.00 9.94 -7.46
N ASP A 90 14.33 10.84 -8.38
CA ASP A 90 14.16 12.31 -8.27
C ASP A 90 12.82 12.82 -8.82
N THR A 91 11.96 11.92 -9.31
CA THR A 91 10.64 12.31 -9.82
C THR A 91 9.70 12.65 -8.66
N THR A 92 9.08 13.83 -8.70
CA THR A 92 7.91 14.14 -7.86
C THR A 92 6.70 13.38 -8.38
N VAL A 93 6.19 12.44 -7.60
CA VAL A 93 5.05 11.58 -7.99
C VAL A 93 3.82 11.88 -7.14
N VAL A 94 2.70 12.15 -7.80
CA VAL A 94 1.38 12.22 -7.17
C VAL A 94 0.54 11.02 -7.61
N VAL A 95 0.19 10.16 -6.66
CA VAL A 95 -0.62 8.97 -6.89
C VAL A 95 -2.08 9.26 -6.53
N TYR A 96 -3.00 8.80 -7.37
CA TYR A 96 -4.44 8.86 -7.07
C TYR A 96 -5.18 7.65 -7.65
N GLY A 97 -6.35 7.36 -7.10
CA GLY A 97 -7.19 6.25 -7.52
C GLY A 97 -8.66 6.47 -7.17
N ALA A 98 -9.51 5.51 -7.57
CA ALA A 98 -10.90 5.44 -7.10
C ALA A 98 -10.97 4.88 -5.67
N ASP A 99 -10.09 3.92 -5.36
CA ASP A 99 -9.87 3.39 -4.02
C ASP A 99 -8.54 3.91 -3.46
N VAL A 100 -8.60 4.49 -2.26
CA VAL A 100 -7.43 5.02 -1.55
C VAL A 100 -6.45 3.91 -1.16
N THR A 101 -6.91 2.68 -0.95
CA THR A 101 -6.02 1.58 -0.55
C THR A 101 -5.05 1.19 -1.65
N ALA A 102 -5.52 1.15 -2.90
CA ALA A 102 -4.68 0.90 -4.07
C ALA A 102 -3.66 2.03 -4.29
N ALA A 103 -4.10 3.29 -4.18
CA ALA A 103 -3.23 4.45 -4.31
C ALA A 103 -2.15 4.46 -3.21
N ALA A 104 -2.53 4.24 -1.96
CA ALA A 104 -1.62 4.17 -0.82
C ALA A 104 -0.61 3.02 -0.96
N ARG A 105 -1.04 1.85 -1.48
CA ARG A 105 -0.14 0.72 -1.75
C ARG A 105 0.91 1.07 -2.80
N LEU A 106 0.49 1.70 -3.90
CA LEU A 106 1.44 2.12 -4.93
C LEU A 106 2.40 3.20 -4.40
N ALA A 107 1.90 4.18 -3.66
CA ALA A 107 2.74 5.20 -3.02
C ALA A 107 3.79 4.54 -2.09
N TRP A 108 3.38 3.57 -1.27
CA TRP A 108 4.29 2.81 -0.42
C TRP A 108 5.35 2.04 -1.22
N VAL A 109 4.98 1.43 -2.36
CA VAL A 109 5.93 0.72 -3.24
C VAL A 109 6.96 1.68 -3.85
N LEU A 110 6.55 2.89 -4.25
CA LEU A 110 7.46 3.91 -4.76
C LEU A 110 8.43 4.40 -3.68
N MET A 111 7.94 4.59 -2.45
CA MET A 111 8.79 4.91 -1.30
C MET A 111 9.78 3.77 -0.98
N TYR A 112 9.31 2.52 -0.95
CA TYR A 112 10.17 1.33 -0.79
C TYR A 112 11.30 1.30 -1.84
N ALA A 113 10.96 1.56 -3.11
CA ALA A 113 11.94 1.61 -4.20
C ALA A 113 12.95 2.76 -4.06
N GLY A 114 12.55 3.88 -3.44
CA GLY A 114 13.40 5.05 -3.19
C GLY A 114 13.07 6.27 -4.03
N VAL A 115 11.83 6.44 -4.47
CA VAL A 115 11.36 7.73 -4.99
C VAL A 115 11.29 8.72 -3.82
N GLU A 116 12.00 9.84 -3.95
CA GLU A 116 12.20 10.80 -2.86
C GLU A 116 10.93 11.56 -2.50
N ASP A 117 10.12 11.91 -3.49
CA ASP A 117 8.92 12.71 -3.33
C ASP A 117 7.68 11.99 -3.88
N VAL A 118 6.97 11.30 -2.98
CA VAL A 118 5.73 10.58 -3.26
C VAL A 118 4.60 11.19 -2.45
N ARG A 119 3.50 11.52 -3.12
CA ARG A 119 2.32 12.15 -2.53
C ARG A 119 1.04 11.46 -2.97
N LEU A 120 0.01 11.53 -2.15
CA LEU A 120 -1.35 11.08 -2.43
C LEU A 120 -2.24 12.29 -2.69
N LEU A 121 -3.05 12.25 -3.74
CA LEU A 121 -4.08 13.26 -3.96
C LEU A 121 -5.17 13.12 -2.88
N ASN A 122 -5.32 14.15 -2.05
CA ASN A 122 -6.32 14.18 -0.99
C ASN A 122 -7.73 14.09 -1.57
N GLY A 123 -8.51 13.10 -1.12
CA GLY A 123 -9.85 12.82 -1.65
C GLY A 123 -9.88 12.24 -3.07
N GLY A 124 -8.72 11.95 -3.67
CA GLY A 124 -8.58 11.27 -4.95
C GLY A 124 -9.28 11.97 -6.12
N PHE A 125 -9.66 11.17 -7.13
CA PHE A 125 -10.32 11.69 -8.33
C PHE A 125 -11.68 12.35 -8.04
N LYS A 126 -12.37 11.90 -6.98
CA LYS A 126 -13.65 12.50 -6.57
C LYS A 126 -13.47 13.96 -6.15
N ALA A 127 -12.50 14.25 -5.27
CA ALA A 127 -12.22 15.63 -4.85
C ALA A 127 -11.73 16.50 -6.00
N TRP A 128 -10.96 15.93 -6.95
CA TRP A 128 -10.58 16.61 -8.19
C TRP A 128 -11.78 17.09 -9.00
N GLN A 129 -12.78 16.22 -9.16
CA GLN A 129 -14.02 16.55 -9.88
C GLN A 129 -14.89 17.55 -9.12
N GLU A 130 -15.00 17.41 -7.80
CA GLU A 130 -15.75 18.35 -6.94
C GLU A 130 -15.15 19.76 -6.92
N ALA A 131 -13.86 19.89 -7.23
CA ALA A 131 -13.16 21.17 -7.41
C ALA A 131 -13.24 21.72 -8.85
N ASP A 132 -14.11 21.16 -9.71
CA ASP A 132 -14.34 21.58 -11.10
C ASP A 132 -13.08 21.51 -12.01
N TYR A 133 -12.09 20.69 -11.66
CA TYR A 133 -10.92 20.49 -12.53
C TYR A 133 -11.20 19.47 -13.64
N ALA A 134 -10.69 19.77 -14.84
CA ALA A 134 -10.87 18.91 -16.00
C ALA A 134 -10.11 17.57 -15.84
N GLY A 135 -10.73 16.48 -16.27
CA GLY A 135 -10.06 15.22 -16.53
C GLY A 135 -9.75 15.05 -18.02
N GLN A 136 -8.79 14.17 -18.33
CA GLN A 136 -8.54 13.72 -19.70
C GLN A 136 -9.04 12.29 -19.87
N ALA A 137 -9.65 12.00 -21.02
CA ALA A 137 -10.01 10.64 -21.42
C ALA A 137 -8.98 10.06 -22.40
N GLY A 138 -8.79 8.75 -22.34
CA GLY A 138 -7.90 8.00 -23.23
C GLY A 138 -6.52 7.74 -22.64
N ALA A 139 -5.84 6.72 -23.18
CA ALA A 139 -4.52 6.33 -22.73
C ALA A 139 -3.48 7.40 -23.09
N VAL A 140 -2.73 7.85 -22.09
CA VAL A 140 -1.55 8.69 -22.30
C VAL A 140 -0.36 7.77 -22.55
N MET A 141 0.39 8.03 -23.62
CA MET A 141 1.65 7.32 -23.85
C MET A 141 2.66 7.77 -22.80
N ARG A 142 3.10 6.81 -21.98
CA ARG A 142 4.17 7.03 -21.01
C ARG A 142 5.49 7.26 -21.76
N THR A 143 6.38 8.04 -21.16
CA THR A 143 7.76 8.19 -21.66
C THR A 143 8.69 7.42 -20.71
N PRO A 144 9.07 6.18 -21.05
CA PRO A 144 9.93 5.38 -20.19
C PRO A 144 11.27 6.08 -19.90
N ALA A 145 11.69 6.04 -18.63
CA ALA A 145 13.07 6.28 -18.26
C ALA A 145 13.91 5.04 -18.61
N SER A 146 15.15 5.26 -19.07
CA SER A 146 16.05 4.15 -19.43
C SER A 146 16.63 3.44 -18.21
N TRP A 147 16.62 4.09 -17.05
CA TRP A 147 17.10 3.57 -15.77
C TRP A 147 16.37 4.29 -14.63
N PHE A 148 16.10 3.57 -13.55
CA PHE A 148 15.35 4.11 -12.40
C PHE A 148 16.17 5.12 -11.58
N GLY A 149 17.50 5.02 -11.60
CA GLY A 149 18.40 5.76 -10.71
C GLY A 149 19.10 4.88 -9.68
N ARG A 150 18.67 3.62 -9.53
CA ARG A 150 19.27 2.60 -8.64
C ARG A 150 19.09 1.19 -9.20
N ASP A 151 19.91 0.28 -8.72
CA ASP A 151 19.85 -1.15 -9.07
C ASP A 151 19.19 -2.01 -7.98
N GLU A 152 18.96 -1.42 -6.80
CA GLU A 152 18.29 -2.04 -5.65
C GLU A 152 17.34 -1.03 -4.97
N PRO A 153 16.25 -1.48 -4.32
CA PRO A 153 15.37 -0.62 -3.53
C PRO A 153 16.14 0.15 -2.45
N LEU A 154 15.74 1.40 -2.18
CA LEU A 154 16.40 2.23 -1.17
C LEU A 154 16.00 1.85 0.26
N HIS A 155 14.75 1.43 0.46
CA HIS A 155 14.17 1.18 1.79
C HIS A 155 13.71 -0.27 1.97
N PRO A 156 14.61 -1.27 1.86
CA PRO A 156 14.25 -2.67 2.09
C PRO A 156 13.66 -2.91 3.48
N GLU A 157 14.00 -2.07 4.47
CA GLU A 157 13.47 -2.12 5.84
C GLU A 157 11.96 -1.85 5.96
N TYR A 158 11.32 -1.27 4.94
CA TYR A 158 9.87 -1.10 4.94
C TYR A 158 9.14 -2.44 4.77
N LEU A 159 9.77 -3.41 4.11
CA LEU A 159 9.20 -4.73 3.85
C LEU A 159 9.72 -5.74 4.87
N VAL A 160 8.81 -6.26 5.70
CA VAL A 160 9.12 -7.37 6.61
C VAL A 160 8.37 -8.63 6.23
N GLY A 161 9.07 -9.76 6.25
CA GLY A 161 8.53 -11.08 5.96
C GLY A 161 7.97 -11.79 7.19
N SER A 162 7.28 -12.91 6.96
CA SER A 162 6.68 -13.72 8.03
C SER A 162 7.70 -14.29 9.01
N ASP A 163 8.95 -14.50 8.60
CA ASP A 163 10.02 -14.96 9.50
C ASP A 163 10.35 -13.91 10.56
N TYR A 164 10.52 -12.64 10.19
CA TYR A 164 10.71 -11.55 11.15
C TYR A 164 9.50 -11.42 12.10
N ILE A 165 8.28 -11.54 11.58
CA ILE A 165 7.07 -11.51 12.41
C ILE A 165 7.05 -12.64 13.45
N ARG A 166 7.50 -13.85 13.08
CA ARG A 166 7.62 -14.96 14.06
C ARG A 166 8.62 -14.64 15.16
N GLU A 167 9.74 -13.99 14.84
CA GLU A 167 10.72 -13.57 15.85
C GLU A 167 10.15 -12.50 16.80
N VAL A 168 9.38 -11.54 16.28
CA VAL A 168 8.68 -10.55 17.11
C VAL A 168 7.72 -11.24 18.07
N VAL A 169 6.90 -12.18 17.58
CA VAL A 169 5.96 -12.96 18.41
C VAL A 169 6.68 -13.85 19.43
N ALA A 170 7.87 -14.36 19.09
CA ALA A 170 8.71 -15.13 20.01
C ALA A 170 9.42 -14.27 21.08
N GLY A 171 9.21 -12.94 21.07
CA GLY A 171 9.79 -12.02 22.05
C GLY A 171 11.26 -11.68 21.78
N LEU A 172 11.77 -11.97 20.59
CA LEU A 172 13.17 -11.68 20.22
C LEU A 172 13.39 -10.19 19.92
N HIS A 173 12.32 -9.46 19.62
CA HIS A 173 12.33 -8.02 19.31
C HIS A 173 11.42 -7.26 20.29
N PRO A 174 11.84 -7.04 21.55
CA PRO A 174 10.97 -6.55 22.63
C PRO A 174 10.44 -5.12 22.43
N ASN A 175 11.01 -4.36 21.50
CA ASN A 175 10.59 -3.00 21.16
C ASN A 175 9.71 -2.94 19.89
N ALA A 176 9.48 -4.08 19.22
CA ALA A 176 8.65 -4.13 18.03
C ALA A 176 7.17 -4.18 18.40
N VAL A 177 6.34 -3.48 17.63
CA VAL A 177 4.89 -3.47 17.78
C VAL A 177 4.25 -3.97 16.49
N ILE A 178 3.30 -4.90 16.60
CA ILE A 178 2.45 -5.34 15.49
C ILE A 178 1.12 -4.62 15.64
N ALA A 179 0.77 -3.78 14.65
CA ALA A 179 -0.48 -3.05 14.62
C ALA A 179 -1.47 -3.69 13.64
N ASP A 180 -2.67 -4.02 14.12
CA ASP A 180 -3.79 -4.42 13.27
C ASP A 180 -4.63 -3.18 12.93
N ILE A 181 -4.66 -2.82 11.65
CA ILE A 181 -5.39 -1.65 11.14
C ILE A 181 -6.79 -1.98 10.65
N ARG A 182 -7.24 -3.24 10.79
CA ARG A 182 -8.56 -3.67 10.38
C ARG A 182 -9.63 -3.14 11.33
N THR A 183 -10.90 -3.32 10.95
CA THR A 183 -12.01 -2.97 11.84
C THR A 183 -11.94 -3.79 13.13
N ARG A 184 -12.56 -3.27 14.20
CA ARG A 184 -12.60 -3.96 15.49
C ARG A 184 -13.26 -5.34 15.37
N ASP A 185 -14.28 -5.48 14.53
CA ASP A 185 -14.97 -6.76 14.32
C ASP A 185 -14.08 -7.77 13.61
N GLU A 186 -13.27 -7.34 12.64
CA GLU A 186 -12.27 -8.21 11.97
C GLU A 186 -11.14 -8.62 12.92
N TYR A 187 -10.66 -7.70 13.75
CA TYR A 187 -9.65 -7.99 14.79
C TYR A 187 -10.16 -9.04 15.79
N LEU A 188 -11.43 -8.92 16.21
CA LEU A 188 -12.08 -9.86 17.12
C LEU A 188 -12.55 -11.16 16.44
N GLY A 189 -12.40 -11.28 15.12
CA GLY A 189 -12.86 -12.44 14.35
C GLY A 189 -14.38 -12.54 14.22
N CYS A 190 -15.13 -11.46 14.47
CA CYS A 190 -16.58 -11.41 14.35
C CYS A 190 -17.04 -11.33 12.89
N THR A 191 -16.24 -10.74 12.01
CA THR A 191 -16.54 -10.61 10.58
C THR A 191 -15.33 -10.92 9.72
N ALA A 192 -15.60 -11.41 8.52
CA ALA A 192 -14.64 -11.58 7.44
C ALA A 192 -15.30 -11.02 6.16
N PRO A 193 -15.35 -9.68 6.01
CA PRO A 193 -16.11 -9.03 4.95
C PRO A 193 -15.49 -9.24 3.55
N TYR A 194 -14.32 -9.86 3.49
CA TYR A 194 -13.61 -10.22 2.28
C TYR A 194 -13.54 -11.74 2.16
N ASP A 195 -13.70 -12.25 0.94
CA ASP A 195 -13.25 -13.60 0.61
C ASP A 195 -11.72 -13.60 0.72
N TYR A 196 -11.22 -14.00 1.89
CA TYR A 196 -9.79 -14.21 2.08
C TYR A 196 -9.34 -15.35 1.15
N ILE A 197 -8.25 -15.09 0.43
CA ILE A 197 -7.63 -15.96 -0.58
C ILE A 197 -7.26 -17.32 0.00
#